data_AF-A0A354M5J8-F1
#
_entry.id   AF-A0A354M5J8-F1
#
_cell.length_a   1.000
_cell.length_b   1.000
_cell.length_c   1.000
_cell.angle_alpha   90.00
_cell.angle_beta   90.00
_cell.angle_gamma   90.00
#
_symmetry.space_group_name_H-M   'P 1'
#
loop_
_entity.id
_entity.type
_entity.pdbx_description
1 polymer ?
#
loop_
_entity_poly.entity_id
_entity_poly.type
_entity_poly.pdbx_seq_one_letter_code
_entity_poly.pdbx_strand_id
1 'polypeptide(L)'
;MNKFSDKTVKELCFYVYSLVDPRNSKIFYIGKGSGNRVFQHCEAALLENKESLKLNLIRDIIASGAKVEHYILRHKLSEKEALQIESILIDFLTYPKFNTEQVLTNIVSGHHQWDEGIKTVEEISEIYDCEKIKVKSHEHLMLVSLNRSFDDAKAHDIYQRINIYEKTRKYWSIAKSRAAKVDYVLGVYHGIVRSVLKVDNYEWTIYDEEKKVCFNKERCCFHGILVADSPYLNKDVSDYPFGSGGAIRYISIEGNDW
;
A
#
# COMPACT_ATOMS: atom_id res chain seq x y z
N MET A 1 18.88 2.76 16.47
CA MET A 1 18.93 1.86 15.30
C MET A 1 17.57 1.89 14.66
N ASN A 2 17.50 2.19 13.36
CA ASN A 2 16.24 2.15 12.63
C ASN A 2 15.89 0.67 12.38
N LYS A 3 14.65 0.29 12.71
CA LYS A 3 14.13 -1.04 12.45
C LYS A 3 12.64 -0.93 12.11
N PHE A 4 12.19 -1.80 11.23
CA PHE A 4 10.78 -2.00 10.97
C PHE A 4 10.11 -2.73 12.15
N SER A 5 8.81 -2.50 12.35
CA SER A 5 7.99 -3.31 13.25
C SER A 5 7.80 -4.72 12.69
N ASP A 6 7.51 -5.70 13.54
CA ASP A 6 7.31 -7.09 13.11
C ASP A 6 6.18 -7.22 12.08
N LYS A 7 5.14 -6.41 12.23
CA LYS A 7 4.03 -6.30 11.27
C LYS A 7 4.52 -5.79 9.91
N THR A 8 5.32 -4.72 9.90
CA THR A 8 5.91 -4.15 8.69
C THR A 8 6.82 -5.16 7.98
N VAL A 9 7.67 -5.86 8.74
CA VAL A 9 8.56 -6.92 8.19
C VAL A 9 7.75 -8.02 7.51
N LYS A 10 6.65 -8.45 8.13
CA LYS A 10 5.77 -9.48 7.58
C LYS A 10 5.09 -9.04 6.28
N GLU A 11 4.62 -7.79 6.21
CA GLU A 11 3.95 -7.25 5.03
C GLU A 11 4.91 -6.90 3.89
N LEU A 12 6.18 -6.59 4.17
CA LEU A 12 7.18 -6.30 3.15
C LEU A 12 7.58 -7.53 2.31
N CYS A 13 7.54 -8.74 2.88
CA CYS A 13 8.08 -9.96 2.26
C CYS A 13 9.54 -9.75 1.77
N PHE A 14 9.82 -10.01 0.47
CA PHE A 14 11.02 -9.51 -0.18
C PHE A 14 10.74 -8.17 -0.85
N TYR A 15 11.76 -7.33 -0.88
CA TYR A 15 11.68 -5.98 -1.44
C TYR A 15 13.00 -5.60 -2.13
N VAL A 16 12.93 -4.61 -3.01
CA VAL A 16 14.09 -3.91 -3.58
C VAL A 16 14.12 -2.51 -3.01
N TYR A 17 15.30 -2.06 -2.60
CA TYR A 17 15.50 -0.77 -1.95
C TYR A 17 16.66 -0.01 -2.59
N SER A 18 16.71 1.29 -2.33
CA SER A 18 17.82 2.16 -2.69
C SER A 18 18.34 2.94 -1.48
N LEU A 19 19.63 3.26 -1.51
CA LEU A 19 20.24 4.24 -0.63
C LEU A 19 20.60 5.49 -1.44
N VAL A 20 20.21 6.64 -0.90
CA VAL A 20 20.34 7.94 -1.55
C VAL A 20 21.20 8.86 -0.71
N ASP A 21 22.10 9.59 -1.36
CA ASP A 21 22.86 10.66 -0.74
C ASP A 21 21.97 11.93 -0.71
N PRO A 22 21.50 12.38 0.46
CA PRO A 22 20.59 13.52 0.55
C PRO A 22 21.24 14.84 0.09
N ARG A 23 22.57 14.90 -0.02
CA ARG A 23 23.29 16.13 -0.41
C ARG A 23 23.15 16.43 -1.90
N ASN A 24 22.84 15.42 -2.72
CA ASN A 24 22.71 15.55 -4.17
C ASN A 24 21.53 14.75 -4.76
N SER A 25 20.74 14.09 -3.92
CA SER A 25 19.60 13.24 -4.30
C SER A 25 19.94 12.11 -5.28
N LYS A 26 21.20 11.65 -5.30
CA LYS A 26 21.65 10.55 -6.17
C LYS A 26 21.56 9.21 -5.44
N ILE A 27 20.95 8.24 -6.12
CA ILE A 27 21.01 6.83 -5.72
C ILE A 27 22.46 6.37 -5.89
N PHE A 28 23.06 5.86 -4.81
CA PHE A 28 24.41 5.28 -4.85
C PHE A 28 24.42 3.78 -4.59
N TYR A 29 23.28 3.19 -4.21
CA TYR A 29 23.16 1.77 -3.98
C TYR A 29 21.75 1.28 -4.25
N ILE A 30 21.65 0.13 -4.91
CA ILE A 30 20.44 -0.68 -5.06
C ILE A 30 20.72 -2.03 -4.40
N GLY A 31 19.72 -2.56 -3.68
CA GLY A 31 19.81 -3.89 -3.12
C GLY A 31 18.47 -4.57 -3.00
N LYS A 32 18.46 -5.91 -3.02
CA LYS A 32 17.34 -6.71 -2.52
C LYS A 32 17.45 -6.93 -1.01
N GLY A 33 16.30 -7.03 -0.34
CA GLY A 33 16.25 -7.27 1.09
C GLY A 33 14.99 -7.99 1.56
N SER A 34 15.09 -8.52 2.77
CA SER A 34 13.98 -8.99 3.59
C SER A 34 14.24 -8.55 5.04
N GLY A 35 13.18 -8.38 5.83
CA GLY A 35 13.31 -7.83 7.18
C GLY A 35 14.01 -6.47 7.21
N ASN A 36 14.99 -6.30 8.08
CA ASN A 36 15.71 -5.04 8.30
C ASN A 36 16.96 -4.84 7.42
N ARG A 37 17.11 -5.62 6.33
CA ARG A 37 18.27 -5.58 5.43
C ARG A 37 18.66 -4.17 5.00
N VAL A 38 17.66 -3.33 4.68
CA VAL A 38 17.86 -1.94 4.22
C VAL A 38 18.72 -1.10 5.17
N PHE A 39 18.65 -1.35 6.49
CA PHE A 39 19.40 -0.59 7.50
C PHE A 39 20.81 -1.14 7.76
N GLN A 40 21.05 -2.42 7.43
CA GLN A 40 22.28 -3.13 7.81
C GLN A 40 23.54 -2.50 7.25
N HIS A 41 23.47 -1.84 6.08
CA HIS A 41 24.65 -1.19 5.49
C HIS A 41 25.08 0.05 6.24
N CYS A 42 24.14 0.82 6.77
CA CYS A 42 24.45 1.97 7.63
C CYS A 42 25.00 1.53 8.98
N GLU A 43 24.48 0.43 9.55
CA GLU A 43 25.00 -0.15 10.79
C GLU A 43 26.42 -0.71 10.62
N ALA A 44 26.67 -1.46 9.54
CA ALA A 44 28.00 -1.98 9.23
C ALA A 44 29.03 -0.86 9.00
N ALA A 45 28.64 0.27 8.39
CA ALA A 45 29.54 1.39 8.19
C ALA A 45 30.02 2.03 9.50
N LEU A 46 29.20 1.95 10.56
CA LEU A 46 29.52 2.48 11.90
C LEU A 46 30.32 1.50 12.76
N LEU A 47 30.15 0.18 12.54
CA LEU A 47 30.72 -0.86 13.40
C LEU A 47 31.96 -1.54 12.82
N GLU A 48 32.01 -1.72 11.50
CA GLU A 48 33.09 -2.43 10.83
C GLU A 48 34.12 -1.45 10.29
N ASN A 49 35.41 -1.76 10.46
CA ASN A 49 36.51 -0.98 9.89
C ASN A 49 36.89 -1.45 8.47
N LYS A 50 35.94 -2.09 7.78
CA LYS A 50 36.13 -2.63 6.43
C LYS A 50 36.02 -1.50 5.40
N GLU A 51 36.97 -1.43 4.48
CA GLU A 51 36.93 -0.47 3.38
C GLU A 51 36.12 -1.00 2.19
N SER A 52 35.20 -0.18 1.72
CA SER A 52 34.53 -0.36 0.42
C SER A 52 33.97 0.97 -0.05
N LEU A 53 33.86 1.17 -1.37
CA LEU A 53 33.30 2.40 -1.95
C LEU A 53 31.95 2.79 -1.33
N LYS A 54 31.09 1.79 -1.10
CA LYS A 54 29.78 1.96 -0.46
C LYS A 54 29.89 2.41 1.00
N LEU A 55 30.67 1.69 1.83
CA LEU A 55 30.78 2.00 3.27
C LEU A 55 31.47 3.35 3.49
N ASN A 56 32.47 3.68 2.67
CA ASN A 56 33.15 4.97 2.73
C ASN A 56 32.19 6.11 2.39
N LEU A 57 31.39 5.98 1.33
CA LEU A 57 30.38 7.00 0.99
C LEU A 57 29.34 7.18 2.11
N ILE A 58 28.88 6.09 2.75
CA ILE A 58 27.98 6.17 3.91
C ILE A 58 28.65 6.93 5.06
N ARG A 59 29.92 6.61 5.39
CA ARG A 59 30.67 7.33 6.43
C ARG A 59 30.84 8.81 6.08
N ASP A 60 31.10 9.15 4.83
CA ASP A 60 31.25 10.53 4.37
C ASP A 60 29.94 11.33 4.48
N ILE A 61 28.79 10.70 4.17
CA ILE A 61 27.46 11.30 4.37
C ILE A 61 27.25 11.57 5.86
N ILE A 62 27.51 10.58 6.72
CA ILE A 62 27.35 10.69 8.18
C ILE A 62 28.28 11.77 8.77
N ALA A 63 29.54 11.81 8.32
CA ALA A 63 30.53 12.79 8.78
C ALA A 63 30.14 14.24 8.44
N SER A 64 29.36 14.44 7.37
CA SER A 64 28.80 15.75 7.02
C SER A 64 27.58 16.15 7.86
N GLY A 65 27.16 15.33 8.83
CA GLY A 65 25.97 15.53 9.65
C GLY A 65 24.66 15.12 8.98
N ALA A 66 24.71 14.63 7.74
CA ALA A 66 23.56 14.14 7.00
C ALA A 66 23.26 12.67 7.33
N LYS A 67 22.04 12.22 7.02
CA LYS A 67 21.62 10.82 7.18
C LYS A 67 21.33 10.23 5.81
N VAL A 68 21.88 9.03 5.55
CA VAL A 68 21.56 8.28 4.33
C VAL A 68 20.05 8.06 4.26
N GLU A 69 19.46 8.44 3.13
CA GLU A 69 18.04 8.21 2.88
C GLU A 69 17.82 6.78 2.37
N HIS A 70 16.76 6.16 2.87
CA HIS A 70 16.42 4.77 2.55
C HIS A 70 15.05 4.76 1.88
N TYR A 71 14.98 4.18 0.68
CA TYR A 71 13.74 4.07 -0.07
C TYR A 71 13.45 2.61 -0.40
N ILE A 72 12.22 2.17 -0.13
CA ILE A 72 11.70 0.91 -0.66
C ILE A 72 11.16 1.21 -2.06
N LEU A 73 11.76 0.60 -3.08
CA LEU A 73 11.39 0.82 -4.49
C LEU A 73 10.19 -0.04 -4.90
N ARG A 74 10.19 -1.31 -4.44
CA ARG A 74 9.13 -2.30 -4.60
C ARG A 74 9.17 -3.31 -3.45
N HIS A 75 8.01 -3.80 -3.02
CA HIS A 75 7.88 -4.79 -1.93
C HIS A 75 6.72 -5.76 -2.22
N LYS A 76 6.45 -6.70 -1.29
CA LYS A 76 5.49 -7.81 -1.50
C LYS A 76 5.91 -8.75 -2.64
N LEU A 77 7.21 -8.86 -2.85
CA LEU A 77 7.79 -9.69 -3.90
C LEU A 77 8.13 -11.08 -3.37
N SER A 78 8.18 -12.05 -4.28
CA SER A 78 8.99 -13.25 -4.10
C SER A 78 10.48 -12.93 -4.19
N GLU A 79 11.33 -13.80 -3.66
CA GLU A 79 12.78 -13.62 -3.75
C GLU A 79 13.26 -13.54 -5.22
N LYS A 80 12.68 -14.34 -6.10
CA LYS A 80 13.03 -14.38 -7.53
C LYS A 80 12.68 -13.06 -8.21
N GLU A 81 11.50 -12.50 -7.94
CA GLU A 81 11.09 -11.20 -8.48
C GLU A 81 11.98 -10.08 -7.96
N ALA A 82 12.28 -10.06 -6.65
CA ALA A 82 13.17 -9.05 -6.07
C ALA A 82 14.57 -9.10 -6.69
N LEU A 83 15.10 -10.31 -6.92
CA LEU A 83 16.39 -10.49 -7.60
C LEU A 83 16.36 -9.97 -9.04
N GLN A 84 15.31 -10.28 -9.81
CA GLN A 84 15.19 -9.79 -11.19
C GLN A 84 15.07 -8.26 -11.26
N ILE A 85 14.26 -7.66 -10.38
CA ILE A 85 14.09 -6.20 -10.32
C ILE A 85 15.40 -5.52 -9.90
N GLU A 86 16.11 -6.06 -8.90
CA GLU A 86 17.43 -5.59 -8.49
C GLU A 86 18.41 -5.58 -9.67
N SER A 87 18.52 -6.71 -10.39
CA SER A 87 19.38 -6.80 -11.57
C SER A 87 19.02 -5.76 -12.63
N ILE A 88 17.73 -5.62 -12.98
CA ILE A 88 17.28 -4.64 -13.97
C ILE A 88 17.63 -3.21 -13.56
N LEU A 89 17.44 -2.84 -12.29
CA LEU A 89 17.73 -1.50 -11.80
C LEU A 89 19.23 -1.21 -11.76
N ILE A 90 20.04 -2.19 -11.37
CA ILE A 90 21.51 -2.06 -11.41
C ILE A 90 21.95 -1.88 -12.85
N ASP A 91 21.51 -2.73 -13.77
CA ASP A 91 21.85 -2.63 -15.19
C ASP A 91 21.41 -1.26 -15.74
N PHE A 92 20.18 -0.83 -15.45
CA PHE A 92 19.66 0.46 -15.91
C PHE A 92 20.50 1.65 -15.44
N LEU A 93 20.87 1.69 -14.15
CA LEU A 93 21.63 2.79 -13.56
C LEU A 93 23.13 2.75 -13.91
N THR A 94 23.68 1.57 -14.20
CA THR A 94 25.10 1.40 -14.52
C THR A 94 25.37 1.35 -16.02
N TYR A 95 24.34 1.23 -16.86
CA TYR A 95 24.51 1.22 -18.31
C TYR A 95 25.09 2.55 -18.80
N PRO A 96 26.25 2.57 -19.49
CA PRO A 96 26.99 3.79 -19.80
C PRO A 96 26.21 4.85 -20.60
N LYS A 97 25.18 4.44 -21.38
CA LYS A 97 24.35 5.37 -22.15
C LYS A 97 23.25 6.05 -21.32
N PHE A 98 22.86 5.48 -20.18
CA PHE A 98 21.75 5.96 -19.35
C PHE A 98 22.21 6.64 -18.06
N ASN A 99 23.46 6.46 -17.65
CA ASN A 99 24.07 7.11 -16.47
C ASN A 99 24.29 8.62 -16.68
N THR A 100 23.23 9.33 -17.02
CA THR A 100 23.14 10.78 -17.27
C THR A 100 21.89 11.31 -16.58
N GLU A 101 21.87 12.61 -16.28
CA GLU A 101 20.82 13.37 -15.56
C GLU A 101 19.50 13.44 -16.35
N GLN A 102 18.98 12.29 -16.79
CA GLN A 102 17.79 12.23 -17.62
C GLN A 102 16.55 12.42 -16.74
N VAL A 103 15.83 13.51 -17.01
CA VAL A 103 14.48 13.73 -16.51
C VAL A 103 13.53 12.92 -17.39
N LEU A 104 12.88 11.91 -16.82
CA LEU A 104 11.83 11.14 -17.51
C LEU A 104 10.64 12.07 -17.80
N THR A 105 10.22 12.19 -19.06
CA THR A 105 9.09 13.03 -19.51
C THR A 105 7.73 12.32 -19.41
N ASN A 106 7.71 11.12 -18.82
CA ASN A 106 6.49 10.35 -18.63
C ASN A 106 5.54 11.10 -17.68
N ILE A 107 4.38 11.54 -18.18
CA ILE A 107 3.31 12.19 -17.40
C ILE A 107 2.64 11.20 -16.42
N VAL A 108 2.83 9.89 -16.64
CA VAL A 108 2.17 8.82 -15.89
C VAL A 108 3.21 8.09 -15.03
N SER A 109 3.11 8.27 -13.72
CA SER A 109 3.84 7.46 -12.74
C SER A 109 3.52 5.97 -12.88
N GLY A 110 4.51 5.11 -12.66
CA GLY A 110 4.37 3.66 -12.75
C GLY A 110 3.18 3.13 -11.93
N HIS A 111 2.50 2.11 -12.46
CA HIS A 111 1.32 1.52 -11.84
C HIS A 111 1.60 1.08 -10.38
N HIS A 112 0.59 1.22 -9.51
CA HIS A 112 0.62 0.89 -8.06
C HIS A 112 1.49 1.82 -7.17
N GLN A 113 1.88 3.02 -7.62
CA GLN A 113 2.74 3.92 -6.85
C GLN A 113 2.20 4.24 -5.42
N TRP A 114 0.89 4.29 -5.24
CA TRP A 114 0.29 4.62 -3.95
C TRP A 114 0.46 3.51 -2.90
N ASP A 115 0.46 2.24 -3.29
CA ASP A 115 0.55 1.11 -2.34
C ASP A 115 1.93 0.43 -2.43
N GLU A 116 2.36 0.03 -3.62
CA GLU A 116 3.60 -0.73 -3.87
C GLU A 116 4.74 0.13 -4.45
N GLY A 117 4.55 1.45 -4.56
CA GLY A 117 5.49 2.43 -5.12
C GLY A 117 6.73 2.74 -4.30
N ILE A 118 7.55 3.64 -4.85
CA ILE A 118 8.67 4.26 -4.12
C ILE A 118 8.09 4.96 -2.89
N LYS A 119 8.58 4.57 -1.72
CA LYS A 119 8.23 5.15 -0.42
C LYS A 119 9.46 5.22 0.46
N THR A 120 9.49 6.25 1.30
CA THR A 120 10.39 6.33 2.45
C THR A 120 10.06 5.23 3.46
N VAL A 121 11.01 4.96 4.35
CA VAL A 121 10.83 4.02 5.46
C VAL A 121 9.70 4.47 6.37
N GLU A 122 9.60 5.77 6.62
CA GLU A 122 8.59 6.40 7.45
C GLU A 122 7.19 6.20 6.84
N GLU A 123 7.01 6.47 5.54
CA GLU A 123 5.73 6.24 4.84
C GLU A 123 5.32 4.76 4.85
N ILE A 124 6.27 3.83 4.71
CA ILE A 124 6.01 2.39 4.84
C ILE A 124 5.57 2.03 6.27
N SER A 125 6.24 2.59 7.28
CA SER A 125 5.87 2.39 8.68
C SER A 125 4.49 2.98 9.00
N GLU A 126 4.15 4.15 8.49
CA GLU A 126 2.80 4.74 8.67
C GLU A 126 1.70 3.87 8.07
N ILE A 127 1.97 3.21 6.94
CA ILE A 127 1.04 2.30 6.29
C ILE A 127 0.80 1.04 7.14
N TYR A 128 1.87 0.42 7.66
CA TYR A 128 1.79 -0.90 8.27
C TYR A 128 1.70 -0.88 9.81
N ASP A 129 2.23 0.15 10.48
CA ASP A 129 2.20 0.35 11.94
C ASP A 129 1.10 1.33 12.38
N CYS A 130 0.04 1.42 11.59
CA CYS A 130 -1.07 2.32 11.85
C CYS A 130 -1.87 1.93 13.11
N GLU A 131 -2.46 2.95 13.73
CA GLU A 131 -3.35 2.79 14.87
C GLU A 131 -4.62 2.00 14.50
N LYS A 132 -5.17 1.29 15.49
CA LYS A 132 -6.49 0.66 15.41
C LYS A 132 -7.59 1.69 15.18
N ILE A 133 -8.59 1.32 14.40
CA ILE A 133 -9.75 2.16 14.13
C ILE A 133 -10.48 2.50 15.44
N LYS A 134 -10.82 3.78 15.62
CA LYS A 134 -11.66 4.25 16.72
C LYS A 134 -13.00 4.66 16.14
N VAL A 135 -14.00 3.80 16.30
CA VAL A 135 -15.36 4.05 15.83
C VAL A 135 -15.95 5.22 16.61
N LYS A 136 -16.56 6.19 15.93
CA LYS A 136 -17.29 7.28 16.60
C LYS A 136 -18.70 6.83 16.96
N SER A 137 -19.19 7.33 18.10
CA SER A 137 -20.56 7.06 18.56
C SER A 137 -21.56 7.62 17.54
N HIS A 138 -22.60 6.86 17.21
CA HIS A 138 -23.66 7.14 16.21
C HIS A 138 -23.28 7.04 14.72
N GLU A 139 -22.09 6.56 14.36
CA GLU A 139 -21.73 6.31 12.95
C GLU A 139 -21.82 4.82 12.61
N HIS A 140 -22.44 4.51 11.46
CA HIS A 140 -22.60 3.17 10.92
C HIS A 140 -21.59 2.92 9.81
N LEU A 141 -20.54 2.17 10.14
CA LEU A 141 -19.45 1.87 9.22
C LEU A 141 -19.67 0.50 8.58
N MET A 142 -19.57 0.45 7.25
CA MET A 142 -19.52 -0.80 6.50
C MET A 142 -18.12 -1.01 5.94
N LEU A 143 -17.38 -1.97 6.49
CA LEU A 143 -16.12 -2.44 5.91
C LEU A 143 -16.42 -3.33 4.70
N VAL A 144 -15.63 -3.16 3.64
CA VAL A 144 -15.68 -4.00 2.46
C VAL A 144 -14.30 -4.51 2.07
N SER A 145 -14.19 -5.80 1.77
CA SER A 145 -12.90 -6.42 1.45
C SER A 145 -12.52 -6.14 -0.01
N LEU A 146 -11.36 -5.52 -0.20
CA LEU A 146 -10.77 -5.27 -1.52
C LEU A 146 -9.77 -6.36 -1.94
N ASN A 147 -9.43 -7.31 -1.06
CA ASN A 147 -8.38 -8.32 -1.30
C ASN A 147 -8.50 -9.01 -2.66
N ARG A 148 -9.69 -9.56 -2.98
CA ARG A 148 -9.92 -10.24 -4.28
C ARG A 148 -9.75 -9.31 -5.47
N SER A 149 -10.13 -8.04 -5.34
CA SER A 149 -10.03 -7.09 -6.46
C SER A 149 -8.59 -6.65 -6.73
N PHE A 150 -7.75 -6.64 -5.70
CA PHE A 150 -6.31 -6.39 -5.84
C PHE A 150 -5.57 -7.63 -6.36
N ASP A 151 -5.98 -8.83 -5.94
CA ASP A 151 -5.39 -10.09 -6.41
C ASP A 151 -5.77 -10.40 -7.87
N ASP A 152 -7.02 -10.12 -8.28
CA ASP A 152 -7.47 -10.27 -9.68
C ASP A 152 -6.68 -9.35 -10.64
N ALA A 153 -6.28 -8.16 -10.17
CA ALA A 153 -5.44 -7.22 -10.93
C ALA A 153 -3.99 -7.72 -11.10
N LYS A 154 -3.53 -8.64 -10.24
CA LYS A 154 -2.24 -9.34 -10.38
C LYS A 154 -2.35 -10.56 -11.31
N ALA A 155 -3.52 -11.21 -11.37
CA ALA A 155 -3.73 -12.46 -12.11
C ALA A 155 -4.04 -12.26 -13.60
N HIS A 156 -4.67 -11.16 -13.99
CA HIS A 156 -4.89 -10.84 -15.40
C HIS A 156 -3.73 -9.98 -15.92
N ASP A 157 -2.90 -10.59 -16.74
CA ASP A 157 -1.83 -9.93 -17.50
C ASP A 157 -2.35 -8.62 -18.11
N ILE A 158 -1.62 -7.52 -17.91
CA ILE A 158 -1.96 -6.11 -18.25
C ILE A 158 -2.63 -5.29 -17.12
N TYR A 159 -1.80 -4.59 -16.35
CA TYR A 159 -1.93 -3.21 -15.83
C TYR A 159 -3.34 -2.56 -15.70
N GLN A 160 -4.36 -3.26 -15.19
CA GLN A 160 -5.64 -2.61 -14.90
C GLN A 160 -5.52 -1.76 -13.63
N ARG A 161 -5.73 -0.45 -13.78
CA ARG A 161 -5.82 0.48 -12.65
C ARG A 161 -7.00 0.09 -11.78
N ILE A 162 -6.72 -0.26 -10.53
CA ILE A 162 -7.78 -0.48 -9.55
C ILE A 162 -8.44 0.88 -9.29
N ASN A 163 -9.64 1.08 -9.83
CA ASN A 163 -10.45 2.22 -9.47
C ASN A 163 -11.00 1.98 -8.06
N ILE A 164 -10.26 2.44 -7.05
CA ILE A 164 -10.56 2.20 -5.63
C ILE A 164 -11.96 2.68 -5.26
N TYR A 165 -12.45 3.76 -5.87
CA TYR A 165 -13.81 4.26 -5.69
C TYR A 165 -14.85 3.22 -6.15
N GLU A 166 -14.76 2.75 -7.39
CA GLU A 166 -15.68 1.75 -7.95
C GLU A 166 -15.65 0.46 -7.14
N LYS A 167 -14.46 -0.02 -6.76
CA LYS A 167 -14.30 -1.23 -5.94
C LYS A 167 -14.83 -1.08 -4.52
N THR A 168 -14.84 0.12 -3.97
CA THR A 168 -15.39 0.39 -2.63
C THR A 168 -16.91 0.49 -2.67
N ARG A 169 -17.49 1.05 -3.74
CA ARG A 169 -18.90 1.42 -3.77
C ARG A 169 -19.83 0.33 -4.33
N LYS A 170 -19.35 -0.52 -5.24
CA LYS A 170 -20.20 -1.39 -6.07
C LYS A 170 -20.35 -2.84 -5.60
N TYR A 171 -21.53 -3.32 -5.96
CA TYR A 171 -22.03 -4.69 -6.00
C TYR A 171 -22.07 -5.45 -4.66
N TRP A 172 -22.46 -4.76 -3.60
CA TRP A 172 -22.53 -5.36 -2.27
C TRP A 172 -23.84 -6.14 -2.05
N SER A 173 -23.71 -7.38 -1.61
CA SER A 173 -24.85 -8.22 -1.24
C SER A 173 -25.28 -7.91 0.20
N ILE A 174 -26.20 -6.95 0.36
CA ILE A 174 -26.67 -6.48 1.68
C ILE A 174 -28.20 -6.47 1.77
N ALA A 175 -28.73 -6.41 2.99
CA ALA A 175 -30.17 -6.27 3.23
C ALA A 175 -30.62 -4.82 2.98
N LYS A 176 -31.84 -4.63 2.43
CA LYS A 176 -32.39 -3.29 2.13
C LYS A 176 -32.47 -2.39 3.36
N SER A 177 -32.83 -2.95 4.51
CA SER A 177 -32.87 -2.23 5.80
C SER A 177 -31.51 -1.72 6.27
N ARG A 178 -30.41 -2.40 5.89
CA ARG A 178 -29.05 -2.02 6.27
C ARG A 178 -28.48 -0.95 5.36
N ALA A 179 -28.74 -1.04 4.06
CA ALA A 179 -28.28 -0.05 3.08
C ALA A 179 -28.64 1.39 3.49
N ALA A 180 -29.87 1.57 3.99
CA ALA A 180 -30.40 2.85 4.44
C ALA A 180 -29.70 3.45 5.68
N LYS A 181 -28.95 2.63 6.43
CA LYS A 181 -28.29 3.05 7.67
C LYS A 181 -26.80 3.34 7.49
N VAL A 182 -26.18 2.93 6.38
CA VAL A 182 -24.73 3.05 6.20
C VAL A 182 -24.34 4.51 6.00
N ASP A 183 -23.55 5.05 6.92
CA ASP A 183 -22.99 6.41 6.82
C ASP A 183 -21.69 6.42 6.00
N TYR A 184 -20.85 5.40 6.20
CA TYR A 184 -19.57 5.27 5.51
C TYR A 184 -19.30 3.84 5.02
N VAL A 185 -18.74 3.74 3.80
CA VAL A 185 -18.16 2.50 3.28
C VAL A 185 -16.64 2.59 3.31
N LEU A 186 -16.01 1.66 4.02
CA LEU A 186 -14.57 1.61 4.23
C LEU A 186 -13.98 0.46 3.41
N GLY A 187 -13.21 0.78 2.36
CA GLY A 187 -12.51 -0.24 1.57
C GLY A 187 -11.27 -0.73 2.29
N VAL A 188 -11.21 -2.03 2.58
CA VAL A 188 -10.16 -2.65 3.39
C VAL A 188 -9.30 -3.56 2.53
N TYR A 189 -7.99 -3.35 2.58
CA TYR A 189 -6.99 -4.23 1.97
C TYR A 189 -5.97 -4.67 3.04
N HIS A 190 -5.74 -5.97 3.18
CA HIS A 190 -4.88 -6.56 4.23
C HIS A 190 -5.14 -6.02 5.66
N GLY A 191 -6.41 -5.78 5.99
CA GLY A 191 -6.80 -5.31 7.33
C GLY A 191 -6.58 -3.82 7.58
N ILE A 192 -6.17 -3.05 6.56
CA ILE A 192 -6.03 -1.59 6.64
C ILE A 192 -7.09 -0.91 5.77
N VAL A 193 -7.70 0.16 6.27
CA VAL A 193 -8.63 0.99 5.49
C VAL A 193 -7.85 1.82 4.45
N ARG A 194 -8.16 1.61 3.17
CA ARG A 194 -7.53 2.28 2.01
C ARG A 194 -8.41 3.31 1.33
N SER A 195 -9.71 3.27 1.58
CA SER A 195 -10.66 4.24 1.06
C SER A 195 -11.79 4.45 2.07
N VAL A 196 -12.27 5.69 2.15
CA VAL A 196 -13.43 6.05 2.94
C VAL A 196 -14.42 6.75 2.03
N LEU A 197 -15.55 6.11 1.76
CA LEU A 197 -16.66 6.68 1.03
C LEU A 197 -17.69 7.17 2.03
N LYS A 198 -17.96 8.48 2.06
CA LYS A 198 -19.14 9.01 2.75
C LYS A 198 -20.35 8.79 1.85
N VAL A 199 -21.37 8.12 2.36
CA VAL A 199 -22.55 7.74 1.58
C VAL A 199 -23.52 8.90 1.51
N ASP A 200 -23.92 9.26 0.29
CA ASP A 200 -24.99 10.23 0.04
C ASP A 200 -26.30 9.52 -0.33
N ASN A 201 -26.22 8.48 -1.16
CA ASN A 201 -27.35 7.63 -1.53
C ASN A 201 -26.89 6.24 -2.00
N TYR A 202 -27.84 5.38 -2.36
CA TYR A 202 -27.57 4.06 -2.89
C TYR A 202 -28.61 3.63 -3.94
N GLU A 203 -28.20 2.75 -4.85
CA GLU A 203 -29.05 2.15 -5.87
C GLU A 203 -28.94 0.62 -5.85
N TRP A 204 -29.93 -0.04 -6.46
CA TRP A 204 -29.94 -1.50 -6.62
C TRP A 204 -29.79 -1.86 -8.09
N THR A 205 -28.93 -2.83 -8.36
CA THR A 205 -28.74 -3.38 -9.71
C THR A 205 -28.66 -4.90 -9.68
N ILE A 206 -29.11 -5.52 -10.76
CA ILE A 206 -28.92 -6.95 -11.03
C ILE A 206 -27.89 -7.20 -12.14
N TYR A 207 -27.25 -6.15 -12.66
CA TYR A 207 -26.37 -6.23 -13.82
C TYR A 207 -25.05 -5.50 -13.59
N ASP A 208 -23.95 -6.15 -13.98
CA ASP A 208 -22.61 -5.57 -14.05
C ASP A 208 -22.34 -5.13 -15.49
N GLU A 209 -22.37 -3.83 -15.74
CA GLU A 209 -22.13 -3.27 -17.07
C GLU A 209 -20.70 -3.50 -17.57
N GLU A 210 -19.71 -3.49 -16.67
CA GLU A 210 -18.30 -3.66 -17.03
C GLU A 210 -18.02 -5.09 -17.48
N LYS A 211 -18.55 -6.07 -16.74
CA LYS A 211 -18.37 -7.49 -17.04
C LYS A 211 -19.42 -8.05 -17.99
N LYS A 212 -20.51 -7.29 -18.23
CA LYS A 212 -21.70 -7.70 -18.97
C LYS A 212 -22.36 -8.96 -18.40
N VAL A 213 -22.45 -9.06 -17.08
CA VAL A 213 -22.99 -10.24 -16.37
C VAL A 213 -24.17 -9.87 -15.48
N CYS A 214 -25.22 -10.71 -15.48
CA CYS A 214 -26.32 -10.60 -14.52
C CYS A 214 -26.00 -11.31 -13.20
N PHE A 215 -26.28 -10.67 -12.08
CA PHE A 215 -26.22 -11.27 -10.76
C PHE A 215 -27.48 -12.09 -10.46
N ASN A 216 -27.32 -13.20 -9.73
CA ASN A 216 -28.44 -14.02 -9.29
C ASN A 216 -29.37 -13.31 -8.28
N LYS A 217 -28.91 -12.22 -7.66
CA LYS A 217 -29.64 -11.41 -6.69
C LYS A 217 -29.25 -9.94 -6.86
N GLU A 218 -30.17 -9.04 -6.53
CA GLU A 218 -29.88 -7.60 -6.45
C GLU A 218 -28.64 -7.32 -5.60
N ARG A 219 -27.86 -6.33 -6.05
CA ARG A 219 -26.68 -5.81 -5.38
C ARG A 219 -26.85 -4.33 -5.13
N CYS A 220 -26.36 -3.89 -3.98
CA CYS A 220 -26.35 -2.48 -3.62
C CYS A 220 -25.09 -1.81 -4.16
N CYS A 221 -25.27 -0.65 -4.75
CA CYS A 221 -24.21 0.26 -5.13
C CYS A 221 -24.38 1.54 -4.34
N PHE A 222 -23.37 1.91 -3.56
CA PHE A 222 -23.35 3.18 -2.85
C PHE A 222 -22.85 4.28 -3.78
N HIS A 223 -23.34 5.49 -3.54
CA HIS A 223 -22.88 6.71 -4.18
C HIS A 223 -22.53 7.74 -3.12
N GLY A 224 -21.46 8.47 -3.38
CA GLY A 224 -21.01 9.55 -2.50
C GLY A 224 -19.58 9.92 -2.80
N ILE A 225 -18.92 10.56 -1.83
CA ILE A 225 -17.60 11.15 -2.02
C ILE A 225 -16.51 10.41 -1.23
N LEU A 226 -15.33 10.26 -1.83
CA LEU A 226 -14.16 9.81 -1.09
C LEU A 226 -13.68 10.92 -0.17
N VAL A 227 -13.49 10.59 1.11
CA VAL A 227 -13.02 11.50 2.14
C VAL A 227 -11.53 11.25 2.38
N ALA A 228 -10.68 12.03 1.72
CA ALA A 228 -9.23 11.85 1.73
C ALA A 228 -8.58 12.12 3.10
N ASP A 229 -9.21 12.97 3.92
CA ASP A 229 -8.78 13.37 5.26
C ASP A 229 -9.60 12.68 6.38
N SER A 230 -10.23 11.55 6.06
CA SER A 230 -11.06 10.84 7.03
C SER A 230 -10.25 10.31 8.21
N PRO A 231 -10.76 10.41 9.46
CA PRO A 231 -10.13 9.81 10.63
C PRO A 231 -10.06 8.27 10.56
N TYR A 232 -10.79 7.65 9.63
CA TYR A 232 -10.80 6.20 9.42
C TYR A 232 -9.78 5.74 8.39
N LEU A 233 -9.21 6.65 7.59
CA LEU A 233 -8.25 6.29 6.56
C LEU A 233 -6.93 5.82 7.20
N ASN A 234 -6.30 4.80 6.61
CA ASN A 234 -5.08 4.17 7.12
C ASN A 234 -5.20 3.73 8.58
N LYS A 235 -6.35 3.22 8.99
CA LYS A 235 -6.54 2.59 10.30
C LYS A 235 -6.59 1.07 10.18
N ASP A 236 -6.04 0.41 11.19
CA ASP A 236 -6.08 -1.04 11.34
C ASP A 236 -7.48 -1.48 11.81
N VAL A 237 -8.07 -2.42 11.08
CA VAL A 237 -9.39 -3.01 11.36
C VAL A 237 -9.31 -4.51 11.62
N SER A 238 -8.14 -5.03 11.99
CA SER A 238 -7.90 -6.45 12.24
C SER A 238 -8.76 -7.03 13.37
N ASP A 239 -9.21 -6.19 14.31
CA ASP A 239 -10.18 -6.55 15.36
C ASP A 239 -11.59 -6.85 14.81
N TYR A 240 -11.86 -6.50 13.54
CA TYR A 240 -13.12 -6.71 12.85
C TYR A 240 -12.93 -7.63 11.62
N PRO A 241 -12.52 -8.90 11.82
CA PRO A 241 -12.24 -9.79 10.71
C PRO A 241 -13.50 -10.05 9.88
N PHE A 242 -13.31 -10.14 8.56
CA PHE A 242 -14.33 -10.63 7.65
C PHE A 242 -14.63 -12.10 7.96
N GLY A 243 -15.91 -12.49 7.91
CA GLY A 243 -16.29 -13.91 8.06
C GLY A 243 -15.68 -14.77 6.95
N SER A 244 -15.63 -16.10 7.15
CA SER A 244 -15.12 -17.02 6.12
C SER A 244 -15.87 -16.84 4.80
N GLY A 245 -15.18 -16.41 3.75
CA GLY A 245 -15.77 -16.08 2.45
C GLY A 245 -16.60 -14.78 2.40
N GLY A 246 -16.70 -14.04 3.51
CA GLY A 246 -17.40 -12.78 3.61
C GLY A 246 -16.60 -11.62 3.02
N ALA A 247 -17.29 -10.73 2.31
CA ALA A 247 -16.68 -9.53 1.73
C ALA A 247 -17.10 -8.23 2.46
N ILE A 248 -17.97 -8.33 3.47
CA ILE A 248 -18.58 -7.19 4.15
C ILE A 248 -18.57 -7.42 5.66
N ARG A 249 -18.33 -6.37 6.45
CA ARG A 249 -18.46 -6.37 7.90
C ARG A 249 -19.05 -5.03 8.36
N TYR A 250 -19.98 -5.08 9.31
CA TYR A 250 -20.60 -3.88 9.90
C TYR A 250 -19.94 -3.56 11.24
N ILE A 251 -19.74 -2.27 11.51
CA ILE A 251 -19.22 -1.78 12.79
C ILE A 251 -20.09 -0.61 13.28
N SER A 252 -20.52 -0.71 14.54
CA SER A 252 -21.20 0.35 15.30
C SER A 252 -20.88 0.18 16.79
N ILE A 253 -20.92 1.29 17.55
CA ILE A 253 -20.73 1.25 19.01
C ILE A 253 -21.96 0.70 19.74
N GLU A 254 -23.16 0.79 19.17
CA GLU A 254 -24.41 0.39 19.83
C GLU A 254 -24.74 -1.12 19.77
N GLY A 255 -23.76 -1.97 19.49
CA GLY A 255 -23.96 -3.42 19.40
C GLY A 255 -24.30 -3.89 17.98
N ASN A 256 -24.07 -5.18 17.74
CA ASN A 256 -24.02 -5.82 16.41
C ASN A 256 -25.34 -5.87 15.62
N ASP A 257 -26.42 -5.25 16.10
CA ASP A 257 -27.75 -5.37 15.50
C ASP A 257 -28.24 -4.06 14.92
N TRP A 258 -27.88 -3.82 13.66
CA TRP A 258 -28.64 -2.97 12.76
C TRP A 258 -28.79 -3.59 11.37
#